data_AF-A0A2T2VKK0-F1
#
_entry.id   AF-A0A2T2VKK0-F1
#
_cell.length_a   1.000
_cell.length_b   1.000
_cell.length_c   1.000
_cell.angle_alpha   90.00
_cell.angle_beta   90.00
_cell.angle_gamma   90.00
#
_symmetry.space_group_name_H-M   'P 1'
#
loop_
_entity.id
_entity.type
_entity.pdbx_description
1 polymer ?
#
loop_
_entity_poly.entity_id
_entity_poly.type
_entity_poly.pdbx_seq_one_letter_code
_entity_poly.pdbx_strand_id
1 'polypeptide(L)'
;MSFLEKIHQDLWNKHQSDFANLALIFPNKRAGLFFRNYMAKQIEQPVWMPDIFSIREFIEKMVPFHIPDQLTLIIELYKVLQELGSEESFDAFYPWGQMLLRDFDEIDKYMVPGDQLFQNIRDIKELEHRFDPGIFDMQLLEQFWGNAPQEDQQIAGNFLHIWDWNRKAYQAFREKLKTKGLAYEGMAYRYLAEEAKANEVERSWTSLIFGGFNALSEAEKALFQALHE
;
A
#
# COMPACT_ATOMS: atom_id res chain seq x y z
N MET A 1 13.82 -30.82 5.46
CA MET A 1 13.06 -29.99 6.42
C MET A 1 12.21 -29.00 5.65
N SER A 2 10.90 -29.05 5.86
CA SER A 2 9.98 -28.04 5.32
C SER A 2 10.18 -26.68 6.00
N PHE A 3 9.73 -25.60 5.36
CA PHE A 3 9.77 -24.26 5.94
C PHE A 3 8.99 -24.17 7.27
N LEU A 4 7.86 -24.88 7.35
CA LEU A 4 7.02 -24.92 8.56
C LEU A 4 7.70 -25.66 9.71
N GLU A 5 8.44 -26.74 9.42
CA GLU A 5 9.26 -27.44 10.41
C GLU A 5 10.33 -26.54 11.03
N LYS A 6 10.98 -25.70 10.21
CA LYS A 6 12.01 -24.77 10.69
C LYS A 6 11.41 -23.72 11.65
N ILE A 7 10.29 -23.09 11.27
CA ILE A 7 9.60 -22.13 12.15
C ILE A 7 9.23 -22.80 13.47
N HIS A 8 8.65 -23.99 13.41
CA HIS A 8 8.23 -24.71 14.61
C HIS A 8 9.40 -25.05 15.55
N GLN A 9 10.51 -25.55 15.00
CA GLN A 9 11.69 -25.84 15.81
C GLN A 9 12.28 -24.58 16.44
N ASP A 10 12.38 -23.48 15.68
CA ASP A 10 12.87 -22.21 16.21
C ASP A 10 11.97 -21.65 17.32
N LEU A 11 10.64 -21.72 17.14
CA LEU A 11 9.67 -21.34 18.16
C LEU A 11 9.81 -22.18 19.43
N TRP A 12 9.89 -23.49 19.28
CA TRP A 12 9.94 -24.41 20.40
C TRP A 12 11.25 -24.25 21.20
N ASN A 13 12.37 -24.06 20.50
CA ASN A 13 13.68 -23.86 21.11
C ASN A 13 13.78 -22.51 21.84
N LYS A 14 13.19 -21.44 21.29
CA LYS A 14 13.28 -20.08 21.87
C LYS A 14 12.27 -19.84 22.99
N HIS A 15 11.05 -20.37 22.88
CA HIS A 15 9.94 -20.00 23.76
C HIS A 15 9.43 -21.14 24.65
N GLN A 16 10.02 -22.34 24.58
CA GLN A 16 9.74 -23.46 25.50
C GLN A 16 8.24 -23.75 25.72
N SER A 17 7.45 -23.67 24.65
CA SER A 17 5.99 -23.90 24.64
C SER A 17 5.11 -22.77 25.20
N ASP A 18 5.64 -21.61 25.57
CA ASP A 18 4.84 -20.41 25.83
C ASP A 18 4.72 -19.56 24.56
N PHE A 19 3.59 -19.70 23.86
CA PHE A 19 3.30 -18.94 22.64
C PHE A 19 2.23 -17.87 22.83
N ALA A 20 1.73 -17.66 24.05
CA ALA A 20 0.53 -16.85 24.30
C ALA A 20 0.70 -15.37 23.90
N ASN A 21 1.92 -14.84 23.98
CA ASN A 21 2.23 -13.44 23.68
C ASN A 21 2.98 -13.25 22.35
N LEU A 22 2.91 -14.24 21.45
CA LEU A 22 3.55 -14.19 20.14
C LEU A 22 2.52 -13.91 19.04
N ALA A 23 2.92 -13.08 18.07
CA ALA A 23 2.20 -12.98 16.80
C ALA A 23 3.08 -13.49 15.66
N LEU A 24 2.56 -14.44 14.90
CA LEU A 24 3.13 -14.86 13.62
C LEU A 24 2.42 -14.14 12.48
N ILE A 25 3.21 -13.50 11.63
CA ILE A 25 2.73 -12.78 10.46
C ILE A 25 3.22 -13.50 9.22
N PHE A 26 2.29 -13.82 8.33
CA PHE A 26 2.53 -14.51 7.06
C PHE A 26 2.14 -13.63 5.87
N PRO A 27 2.67 -13.86 4.66
CA PRO A 27 2.32 -13.06 3.48
C PRO A 27 0.84 -13.18 3.08
N ASN A 28 0.17 -14.28 3.43
CA ASN A 28 -1.25 -14.49 3.12
C ASN A 28 -1.92 -15.45 4.12
N LYS A 29 -3.26 -15.44 4.12
CA LYS A 29 -4.08 -16.27 5.01
C LYS A 29 -3.84 -17.77 4.83
N ARG A 30 -3.50 -18.21 3.62
CA ARG A 30 -3.27 -19.64 3.32
C ARG A 30 -2.04 -20.14 4.06
N ALA A 31 -0.93 -19.40 4.05
CA ALA A 31 0.29 -19.76 4.77
C ALA A 31 0.05 -19.89 6.28
N GLY A 32 -0.68 -18.95 6.88
CA GLY A 32 -1.09 -19.03 8.28
C GLY A 32 -1.96 -20.25 8.60
N LEU A 33 -2.92 -20.59 7.72
CA LEU A 33 -3.75 -21.79 7.88
C LEU A 33 -2.93 -23.08 7.79
N PHE A 34 -2.00 -23.17 6.85
CA PHE A 34 -1.09 -24.33 6.75
C PHE A 34 -0.24 -24.47 8.00
N PHE A 35 0.31 -23.38 8.53
CA PHE A 35 1.08 -23.40 9.77
C PHE A 35 0.23 -23.85 10.96
N ARG A 36 -1.00 -23.32 11.11
CA ARG A 36 -1.94 -23.72 12.16
C ARG A 36 -2.24 -25.22 12.12
N ASN A 37 -2.51 -25.76 10.92
CA ASN A 37 -2.78 -27.18 10.71
C ASN A 37 -1.54 -28.05 10.97
N TYR A 38 -0.35 -27.55 10.65
CA TYR A 38 0.91 -28.22 10.96
C TYR A 38 1.12 -28.29 12.47
N MET A 39 1.04 -27.16 13.18
CA MET A 39 1.18 -27.08 14.65
C MET A 39 0.19 -28.02 15.36
N ALA A 40 -1.08 -28.01 14.96
CA ALA A 40 -2.11 -28.88 15.54
C ALA A 40 -1.76 -30.38 15.50
N LYS A 41 -0.93 -30.81 14.54
CA LYS A 41 -0.46 -32.21 14.43
C LYS A 41 0.79 -32.51 15.26
N GLN A 42 1.54 -31.49 15.67
CA GLN A 42 2.77 -31.63 16.46
C GLN A 42 2.55 -31.44 17.96
N ILE A 43 1.39 -30.90 18.35
CA ILE A 43 1.06 -30.63 19.74
C ILE A 43 0.67 -31.93 20.45
N GLU A 44 1.53 -32.39 21.37
CA GLU A 44 1.28 -33.57 22.21
C GLU A 44 0.65 -33.22 23.57
N GLN A 45 0.73 -31.95 23.99
CA GLN A 45 0.20 -31.43 25.26
C GLN A 45 -0.56 -30.11 25.03
N PRO A 46 -1.56 -29.75 25.85
CA PRO A 46 -2.25 -28.48 25.69
C PRO A 46 -1.27 -27.29 25.72
N VAL A 47 -1.24 -26.52 24.63
CA VAL A 47 -0.46 -25.28 24.51
C VAL A 47 -1.36 -24.14 24.03
N TRP A 48 -1.04 -22.92 24.43
CA TRP A 48 -1.62 -21.74 23.81
C TRP A 48 -1.08 -21.59 22.40
N MET A 49 -1.96 -21.33 21.44
CA MET A 49 -1.53 -21.02 20.08
C MET A 49 -1.15 -19.55 19.99
N PRO A 50 -0.09 -19.21 19.25
CA PRO A 50 0.21 -17.82 18.95
C PRO A 50 -0.89 -17.21 18.10
N ASP A 51 -1.00 -15.88 18.15
CA ASP A 51 -1.83 -15.18 17.18
C ASP A 51 -1.21 -15.33 15.79
N ILE A 52 -2.05 -15.61 14.79
CA ILE A 52 -1.59 -15.82 13.42
C ILE A 52 -2.36 -14.87 12.51
N PHE A 53 -1.63 -14.00 11.83
CA PHE A 53 -2.17 -13.02 10.90
C PHE A 53 -1.57 -13.20 9.51
N SER A 54 -2.35 -12.86 8.49
CA SER A 54 -1.73 -12.35 7.26
C SER A 54 -1.18 -10.94 7.48
N ILE A 55 -0.20 -10.52 6.68
CA ILE A 55 0.37 -9.16 6.77
C ILE A 55 -0.70 -8.08 6.63
N ARG A 56 -1.69 -8.30 5.75
CA ARG A 56 -2.85 -7.41 5.61
C ARG A 56 -3.68 -7.32 6.88
N GLU A 57 -4.04 -8.45 7.49
CA GLU A 57 -4.80 -8.46 8.75
C GLU A 57 -4.01 -7.83 9.90
N PHE A 58 -2.70 -8.05 9.93
CA PHE A 58 -1.81 -7.43 10.90
C PHE A 58 -1.86 -5.90 10.74
N ILE A 59 -1.68 -5.39 9.52
CA ILE A 59 -1.69 -3.95 9.26
C ILE A 59 -3.05 -3.33 9.58
N GLU A 60 -4.15 -3.92 9.09
CA GLU A 60 -5.52 -3.47 9.41
C GLU A 60 -5.78 -3.42 10.93
N LYS A 61 -5.13 -4.28 11.72
CA LYS A 61 -5.23 -4.28 13.18
C LYS A 61 -4.36 -3.21 13.85
N MET A 62 -3.24 -2.84 13.24
CA MET A 62 -2.27 -1.91 13.83
C MET A 62 -2.54 -0.45 13.46
N VAL A 63 -3.24 -0.19 12.35
CA VAL A 63 -3.53 1.19 11.91
C VAL A 63 -4.90 1.67 12.42
N PRO A 64 -5.10 2.98 12.61
CA PRO A 64 -6.39 3.55 13.00
C PRO A 64 -7.37 3.65 11.80
N PHE A 65 -7.01 3.12 10.64
CA PHE A 65 -7.77 3.26 9.39
C PHE A 65 -8.46 1.96 9.01
N HIS A 66 -9.66 2.08 8.47
CA HIS A 66 -10.32 0.98 7.79
C HIS A 66 -9.89 0.93 6.32
N ILE A 67 -9.60 -0.27 5.80
CA ILE A 67 -9.31 -0.50 4.38
C ILE A 67 -10.59 -1.01 3.70
N PRO A 68 -11.35 -0.14 3.01
CA PRO A 68 -12.60 -0.55 2.38
C PRO A 68 -12.33 -1.33 1.07
N ASP A 69 -13.41 -1.80 0.44
CA ASP A 69 -13.31 -2.45 -0.85
C ASP A 69 -12.90 -1.47 -1.98
N GLN A 70 -12.46 -2.04 -3.09
CA GLN A 70 -11.93 -1.28 -4.21
C GLN A 70 -12.96 -0.31 -4.83
N LEU A 71 -14.24 -0.68 -4.91
CA LEU A 71 -15.27 0.19 -5.47
C LEU A 71 -15.47 1.42 -4.59
N THR A 72 -15.49 1.23 -3.27
CA THR A 72 -15.55 2.35 -2.30
C THR A 72 -14.38 3.31 -2.49
N LEU A 73 -13.15 2.79 -2.63
CA LEU A 73 -11.96 3.63 -2.87
C LEU A 73 -12.07 4.42 -4.18
N ILE A 74 -12.55 3.79 -5.26
CA ILE A 74 -12.72 4.45 -6.58
C ILE A 74 -13.80 5.54 -6.51
N ILE A 75 -14.91 5.29 -5.80
CA ILE A 75 -15.95 6.29 -5.59
C ILE A 75 -15.41 7.49 -4.79
N GLU A 76 -14.60 7.23 -3.77
CA GLU A 76 -13.97 8.30 -2.99
C GLU A 76 -12.96 9.09 -3.82
N LEU A 77 -12.17 8.42 -4.66
CA LEU A 77 -11.27 9.08 -5.60
C LEU A 77 -12.03 9.92 -6.62
N TYR A 78 -13.12 9.40 -7.18
CA TYR A 78 -13.97 10.12 -8.12
C TYR A 78 -14.50 11.43 -7.51
N LYS A 79 -15.02 11.40 -6.28
CA LYS A 79 -15.48 12.61 -5.57
C LYS A 79 -14.38 13.65 -5.43
N VAL A 80 -13.16 13.21 -5.10
CA VAL A 80 -11.99 14.10 -5.00
C VAL A 80 -11.69 14.75 -6.35
N LEU A 81 -11.78 14.00 -7.44
CA LEU A 81 -11.56 14.56 -8.77
C LEU A 81 -12.66 15.53 -9.22
N GLN A 82 -13.91 15.29 -8.83
CA GLN A 82 -14.99 16.26 -9.03
C GLN A 82 -14.72 17.56 -8.26
N GLU A 83 -14.23 17.47 -7.02
CA GLU A 83 -13.81 18.65 -6.24
C GLU A 83 -12.64 19.41 -6.88
N LEU A 84 -11.81 18.72 -7.67
CA LEU A 84 -10.70 19.30 -8.45
C LEU A 84 -11.11 19.80 -9.85
N GLY A 85 -12.39 19.73 -10.21
CA GLY A 85 -12.93 20.29 -11.46
C GLY A 85 -13.16 19.27 -12.59
N SER A 86 -13.08 17.96 -12.33
CA SER A 86 -13.46 16.95 -13.33
C SER A 86 -14.97 16.93 -13.55
N GLU A 87 -15.40 17.00 -14.81
CA GLU A 87 -16.80 16.91 -15.24
C GLU A 87 -17.16 15.52 -15.80
N GLU A 88 -16.23 14.57 -15.79
CA GLU A 88 -16.46 13.23 -16.34
C GLU A 88 -17.50 12.45 -15.52
N SER A 89 -18.25 11.56 -16.19
CA SER A 89 -19.14 10.64 -15.51
C SER A 89 -18.37 9.52 -14.80
N PHE A 90 -18.96 8.93 -13.76
CA PHE A 90 -18.34 7.82 -13.04
C PHE A 90 -18.02 6.63 -13.96
N ASP A 91 -18.90 6.31 -14.91
CA ASP A 91 -18.70 5.19 -15.85
C ASP A 91 -17.49 5.42 -16.77
N ALA A 92 -17.28 6.66 -17.21
CA ALA A 92 -16.11 7.04 -17.99
C ALA A 92 -14.83 7.02 -17.14
N PHE A 93 -14.94 7.47 -15.87
CA PHE A 93 -13.83 7.51 -14.94
C PHE A 93 -13.38 6.14 -14.44
N TYR A 94 -14.30 5.18 -14.25
CA TYR A 94 -14.04 3.95 -13.50
C TYR A 94 -12.77 3.18 -13.93
N PRO A 95 -12.51 2.92 -15.22
CA PRO A 95 -11.28 2.24 -15.65
C PRO A 95 -10.01 3.00 -15.26
N TRP A 96 -10.04 4.32 -15.34
CA TRP A 96 -8.92 5.20 -14.97
C TRP A 96 -8.76 5.32 -13.46
N GLY A 97 -9.87 5.36 -12.72
CA GLY A 97 -9.85 5.32 -11.26
C GLY A 97 -9.19 4.05 -10.72
N GLN A 98 -9.37 2.91 -11.39
CA GLN A 98 -8.64 1.67 -11.06
C GLN A 98 -7.13 1.82 -11.28
N MET A 99 -6.73 2.44 -12.38
CA MET A 99 -5.32 2.68 -12.70
C MET A 99 -4.68 3.63 -11.70
N LEU A 100 -5.30 4.79 -11.47
CA LEU A 100 -4.82 5.80 -10.51
C LEU A 100 -4.70 5.24 -9.10
N LEU A 101 -5.70 4.47 -8.65
CA LEU A 101 -5.65 3.86 -7.33
C LEU A 101 -4.48 2.88 -7.20
N ARG A 102 -4.19 2.08 -8.24
CA ARG A 102 -3.03 1.18 -8.25
C ARG A 102 -1.72 1.96 -8.20
N ASP A 103 -1.61 3.02 -8.99
CA ASP A 103 -0.40 3.83 -9.03
C ASP A 103 -0.16 4.51 -7.67
N PHE A 104 -1.20 5.03 -7.02
CA PHE A 104 -1.11 5.59 -5.68
C PHE A 104 -0.74 4.55 -4.62
N ASP A 105 -1.28 3.34 -4.74
CA ASP A 105 -0.95 2.20 -3.88
C ASP A 105 0.55 1.82 -4.00
N GLU A 106 1.09 1.79 -5.22
CA GLU A 106 2.50 1.54 -5.48
C GLU A 106 3.39 2.66 -4.91
N ILE A 107 3.03 3.93 -5.13
CA ILE A 107 3.78 5.08 -4.60
C ILE A 107 4.01 4.94 -3.09
N ASP A 108 2.98 4.54 -2.35
CA ASP A 108 3.08 4.38 -0.91
C ASP A 108 3.76 3.06 -0.48
N LYS A 109 3.51 1.94 -1.17
CA LYS A 109 4.20 0.66 -0.90
C LYS A 109 5.72 0.78 -1.09
N TYR A 110 6.17 1.59 -2.05
CA TYR A 110 7.59 1.87 -2.28
C TYR A 110 8.12 3.04 -1.44
N MET A 111 7.32 3.59 -0.52
CA MET A 111 7.66 4.73 0.33
C MET A 111 8.25 5.92 -0.43
N VAL A 112 7.86 6.10 -1.70
CA VAL A 112 8.43 7.15 -2.51
C VAL A 112 7.96 8.49 -1.92
N PRO A 113 8.84 9.48 -1.71
CA PRO A 113 8.39 10.80 -1.30
C PRO A 113 7.50 11.34 -2.43
N GLY A 114 6.18 11.36 -2.23
CA GLY A 114 5.23 11.63 -3.32
C GLY A 114 5.57 12.93 -4.04
N ASP A 115 5.89 13.98 -3.28
CA ASP A 115 6.34 15.26 -3.82
C ASP A 115 7.59 15.17 -4.68
N GLN A 116 8.58 14.37 -4.26
CA GLN A 116 9.83 14.20 -4.99
C GLN A 116 9.68 13.28 -6.20
N LEU A 117 8.76 12.31 -6.16
CA LEU A 117 8.44 11.48 -7.33
C LEU A 117 7.84 12.32 -8.44
N PHE A 118 6.78 13.06 -8.13
CA PHE A 118 6.10 13.88 -9.12
C PHE A 118 7.01 15.00 -9.63
N GLN A 119 7.85 15.57 -8.76
CA GLN A 119 8.89 16.54 -9.14
C GLN A 119 9.96 15.92 -10.05
N ASN A 120 10.51 14.75 -9.71
CA ASN A 120 11.53 14.07 -10.51
C ASN A 120 10.98 13.63 -11.87
N ILE A 121 9.76 13.07 -11.91
CA ILE A 121 9.12 12.71 -13.18
C ILE A 121 8.89 13.97 -14.01
N ARG A 122 8.37 15.04 -13.39
CA ARG A 122 8.21 16.33 -14.07
C ARG A 122 9.52 16.80 -14.69
N ASP A 123 10.62 16.78 -13.94
CA ASP A 123 11.93 17.28 -14.39
C ASP A 123 12.55 16.38 -15.47
N ILE A 124 12.47 15.05 -15.32
CA ILE A 124 12.93 14.09 -16.35
C ILE A 124 12.16 14.30 -17.64
N LYS A 125 10.84 14.44 -17.55
CA LYS A 125 10.00 14.59 -18.72
C LYS A 125 10.09 15.98 -19.36
N GLU A 126 10.36 17.01 -18.58
CA GLU A 126 10.74 18.33 -19.09
C GLU A 126 12.04 18.23 -19.91
N LEU A 127 13.03 17.50 -19.41
CA LEU A 127 14.27 17.24 -20.14
C LEU A 127 13.99 16.42 -21.42
N GLU A 128 13.28 15.30 -21.34
CA GLU A 128 12.92 14.48 -22.51
C GLU A 128 12.20 15.30 -23.59
N HIS A 129 11.22 16.13 -23.22
CA HIS A 129 10.53 17.02 -24.15
C HIS A 129 11.46 18.06 -24.80
N ARG A 130 12.44 18.58 -24.04
CA ARG A 130 13.44 19.53 -24.58
C ARG A 130 14.39 18.86 -25.58
N PHE A 131 14.63 17.56 -25.46
CA PHE A 131 15.56 16.83 -26.32
C PHE A 131 14.88 16.13 -27.51
N ASP A 132 13.66 15.62 -27.34
CA ASP A 132 12.89 14.98 -28.40
C ASP A 132 11.37 15.06 -28.16
N PRO A 133 10.68 16.06 -28.74
CA PRO A 133 9.23 16.23 -28.62
C PRO A 133 8.40 15.07 -29.21
N GLY A 134 9.00 14.20 -30.04
CA GLY A 134 8.29 13.15 -30.79
C GLY A 134 8.26 11.77 -30.12
N ILE A 135 9.02 11.56 -29.04
CA ILE A 135 9.04 10.29 -28.28
C ILE A 135 7.81 10.14 -27.37
N PHE A 136 7.11 11.24 -27.13
CA PHE A 136 5.95 11.26 -26.26
C PHE A 136 4.70 10.75 -26.97
N ASP A 137 4.11 9.67 -26.45
CA ASP A 137 2.86 9.11 -26.93
C ASP A 137 1.69 10.05 -26.59
N MET A 138 1.52 11.09 -27.41
CA MET A 138 0.39 12.03 -27.32
C MET A 138 -0.96 11.32 -27.48
N GLN A 139 -1.01 10.15 -28.12
CA GLN A 139 -2.27 9.44 -28.33
C GLN A 139 -2.82 8.88 -27.01
N LEU A 140 -1.94 8.43 -26.12
CA LEU A 140 -2.33 7.99 -24.78
C LEU A 140 -2.87 9.16 -23.92
N LEU A 141 -2.32 10.36 -24.13
CA LEU A 141 -2.73 11.59 -23.43
C LEU A 141 -4.04 12.19 -23.97
N GLU A 142 -4.23 12.18 -25.29
CA GLU A 142 -5.49 12.58 -25.93
C GLU A 142 -6.64 11.64 -25.55
N GLN A 143 -6.38 10.34 -25.39
CA GLN A 143 -7.38 9.39 -24.88
C GLN A 143 -7.71 9.63 -23.40
N PHE A 144 -6.74 10.12 -22.61
CA PHE A 144 -6.92 10.42 -21.19
C PHE A 144 -7.74 11.70 -20.99
N TRP A 145 -7.44 12.77 -21.73
CA TRP A 145 -7.94 14.13 -21.46
C TRP A 145 -8.59 14.85 -22.65
N GLY A 146 -8.92 14.13 -23.73
CA GLY A 146 -9.68 14.68 -24.86
C GLY A 146 -11.07 15.21 -24.49
N ASN A 147 -11.54 14.96 -23.26
CA ASN A 147 -12.78 15.48 -22.69
C ASN A 147 -12.57 16.45 -21.50
N ALA A 148 -11.33 16.79 -21.14
CA ALA A 148 -11.07 17.86 -20.17
C ALA A 148 -11.63 19.20 -20.71
N PRO A 149 -11.97 20.18 -19.84
CA PRO A 149 -12.49 21.48 -20.25
C PRO A 149 -11.65 22.10 -21.39
N GLN A 150 -12.27 22.80 -22.34
CA GLN A 150 -11.55 23.37 -23.50
C GLN A 150 -10.39 24.32 -23.11
N GLU A 151 -10.47 24.94 -21.93
CA GLU A 151 -9.36 25.72 -21.37
C GLU A 151 -8.14 24.83 -21.06
N ASP A 152 -8.35 23.61 -20.54
CA ASP A 152 -7.30 22.62 -20.27
C ASP A 152 -6.79 21.94 -21.55
N GLN A 153 -7.60 21.85 -22.61
CA GLN A 153 -7.18 21.28 -23.90
C GLN A 153 -6.19 22.17 -24.67
N GLN A 154 -6.27 23.50 -24.52
CA GLN A 154 -5.23 24.41 -25.04
C GLN A 154 -3.97 24.39 -24.16
N ILE A 155 -4.11 24.00 -22.89
CA ILE A 155 -3.02 23.80 -21.92
C ILE A 155 -2.43 22.38 -22.02
N ALA A 156 -3.09 21.45 -22.71
CA ALA A 156 -2.64 20.06 -22.94
C ALA A 156 -1.33 19.96 -23.74
N GLY A 157 -0.85 21.07 -24.33
CA GLY A 157 0.52 21.19 -24.81
C GLY A 157 1.59 21.22 -23.71
N ASN A 158 1.21 21.38 -22.43
CA ASN A 158 2.10 21.36 -21.28
C ASN A 158 1.91 20.07 -20.48
N PHE A 159 2.66 19.05 -20.86
CA PHE A 159 2.79 17.78 -20.15
C PHE A 159 3.07 17.91 -18.63
N LEU A 160 3.67 19.03 -18.21
CA LEU A 160 3.90 19.40 -16.81
C LEU A 160 2.59 19.49 -15.99
N HIS A 161 1.48 19.88 -16.61
CA HIS A 161 0.18 20.01 -15.96
C HIS A 161 -0.38 18.65 -15.52
N ILE A 162 -0.07 17.58 -16.26
CA ILE A 162 -0.50 16.21 -15.95
C ILE A 162 0.07 15.73 -14.63
N TRP A 163 1.36 15.95 -14.40
CA TRP A 163 2.01 15.50 -13.17
C TRP A 163 1.63 16.35 -11.98
N ASP A 164 1.41 17.65 -12.19
CA ASP A 164 0.91 18.53 -11.13
C ASP A 164 -0.52 18.15 -10.72
N TRP A 165 -1.38 17.83 -11.70
CA TRP A 165 -2.73 17.34 -11.43
C TRP A 165 -2.73 15.99 -10.71
N ASN A 166 -1.91 15.02 -11.16
CA ASN A 166 -1.80 13.72 -10.48
C ASN A 166 -1.27 13.86 -9.05
N ARG A 167 -0.31 14.77 -8.82
CA ARG A 167 0.16 15.10 -7.47
C ARG A 167 -0.95 15.66 -6.60
N LYS A 168 -1.71 16.64 -7.11
CA LYS A 168 -2.85 17.24 -6.40
C LYS A 168 -3.92 16.19 -6.09
N ALA A 169 -4.27 15.34 -7.05
CA ALA A 169 -5.22 14.25 -6.87
C ALA A 169 -4.75 13.26 -5.79
N TYR A 170 -3.49 12.83 -5.84
CA TYR A 170 -2.90 11.95 -4.84
C TYR A 170 -2.95 12.55 -3.42
N GLN A 171 -2.51 13.81 -3.26
CA GLN A 171 -2.51 14.50 -1.98
C GLN A 171 -3.95 14.68 -1.45
N ALA A 172 -4.85 15.19 -2.28
CA ALA A 172 -6.25 15.41 -1.90
C ALA A 172 -6.95 14.10 -1.55
N PHE A 173 -6.67 13.01 -2.29
CA PHE A 173 -7.23 11.71 -2.01
C PHE A 173 -6.77 11.14 -0.68
N ARG A 174 -5.46 11.20 -0.38
CA ARG A 174 -4.94 10.76 0.92
C ARG A 174 -5.54 11.54 2.08
N GLU A 175 -5.61 12.86 1.96
CA GLU A 175 -6.22 13.69 3.01
C GLU A 175 -7.71 13.38 3.19
N LYS A 176 -8.46 13.22 2.08
CA LYS A 176 -9.88 12.83 2.14
C LYS A 176 -10.07 11.49 2.85
N LEU A 177 -9.26 10.49 2.53
CA LEU A 177 -9.33 9.18 3.18
C LEU A 177 -9.00 9.28 4.68
N LYS A 178 -7.93 9.99 5.06
CA LYS A 178 -7.59 10.21 6.47
C LYS A 178 -8.73 10.83 7.26
N THR A 179 -9.36 11.90 6.73
CA THR A 179 -10.49 12.56 7.41
C THR A 179 -11.70 11.65 7.62
N LYS A 180 -11.83 10.60 6.79
CA LYS A 180 -12.90 9.59 6.89
C LYS A 180 -12.50 8.36 7.71
N GLY A 181 -11.27 8.31 8.25
CA GLY A 181 -10.75 7.11 8.91
C GLY A 181 -10.55 5.94 7.93
N LEU A 182 -10.31 6.23 6.65
CA LEU A 182 -10.10 5.25 5.59
C LEU A 182 -8.65 5.27 5.11
N ALA A 183 -8.21 4.17 4.51
CA ALA A 183 -6.95 4.08 3.78
C ALA A 183 -7.05 3.03 2.67
N TYR A 184 -6.34 3.21 1.55
CA TYR A 184 -5.99 2.07 0.70
C TYR A 184 -4.78 1.33 1.28
N GLU A 185 -4.49 0.15 0.74
CA GLU A 185 -3.49 -0.76 1.32
C GLU A 185 -2.11 -0.10 1.45
N GLY A 186 -1.55 0.43 0.38
CA GLY A 186 -0.24 1.10 0.40
C GLY A 186 -0.15 2.24 1.40
N MET A 187 -1.20 3.05 1.51
CA MET A 187 -1.26 4.12 2.51
C MET A 187 -1.21 3.59 3.94
N ALA A 188 -1.91 2.49 4.24
CA ALA A 188 -1.87 1.85 5.56
C ALA A 188 -0.48 1.24 5.86
N TYR A 189 0.14 0.59 4.87
CA TYR A 189 1.50 0.04 4.99
C TYR A 189 2.51 1.14 5.28
N ARG A 190 2.48 2.22 4.51
CA ARG A 190 3.36 3.37 4.69
C ARG A 190 3.19 4.00 6.06
N TYR A 191 1.94 4.25 6.47
CA TYR A 191 1.64 4.82 7.77
C TYR A 191 2.24 3.97 8.90
N LEU A 192 1.97 2.66 8.91
CA LEU A 192 2.52 1.79 9.95
C LEU A 192 4.05 1.74 9.94
N ALA A 193 4.68 1.74 8.76
CA ALA A 193 6.13 1.76 8.65
C ALA A 193 6.74 3.07 9.20
N GLU A 194 6.08 4.21 8.95
CA GLU A 194 6.49 5.53 9.47
C GLU A 194 6.35 5.59 11.00
N GLU A 195 5.21 5.15 11.56
CA GLU A 195 4.97 5.09 13.02
C GLU A 195 5.92 4.11 13.72
N ALA A 196 6.16 2.93 13.12
CA ALA A 196 7.08 1.94 13.67
C ALA A 196 8.50 2.52 13.77
N LYS A 197 8.93 3.27 12.77
CA LYS A 197 10.24 3.94 12.77
C LYS A 197 10.32 5.05 13.83
N ALA A 198 9.21 5.70 14.15
CA ALA A 198 9.12 6.68 15.24
C ALA A 198 9.08 6.04 16.64
N ASN A 199 8.99 4.70 16.71
CA ASN A 199 8.81 3.92 17.95
C ASN A 199 7.49 4.26 18.68
N GLU A 200 6.45 4.59 17.92
CA GLU A 200 5.13 5.00 18.42
C GLU A 200 4.09 3.86 18.32
N VAL A 201 4.50 2.69 17.87
CA VAL A 201 3.60 1.54 17.68
C VAL A 201 3.42 0.79 19.00
N GLU A 202 2.27 1.01 19.64
CA GLU A 202 1.84 0.17 20.75
C GLU A 202 1.46 -1.24 20.26
N ARG A 203 2.05 -2.28 20.86
CA ARG A 203 1.77 -3.68 20.54
C ARG A 203 1.56 -4.49 21.81
N SER A 204 0.57 -5.38 21.79
CA SER A 204 0.27 -6.29 22.91
C SER A 204 1.14 -7.54 22.92
N TRP A 205 1.86 -7.84 21.83
CA TRP A 205 2.70 -9.02 21.69
C TRP A 205 4.14 -8.72 22.10
N THR A 206 4.74 -9.65 22.84
CA THR A 206 6.14 -9.59 23.27
C THR A 206 7.09 -9.80 22.10
N SER A 207 6.68 -10.57 21.08
CA SER A 207 7.50 -10.79 19.89
C SER A 207 6.65 -10.97 18.63
N LEU A 208 7.14 -10.40 17.53
CA LEU A 208 6.56 -10.52 16.20
C LEU A 208 7.46 -11.40 15.33
N ILE A 209 6.89 -12.40 14.69
CA ILE A 209 7.64 -13.38 13.90
C ILE A 209 7.10 -13.35 12.47
N PHE A 210 7.92 -12.86 11.55
CA PHE A 210 7.57 -12.77 10.13
C PHE A 210 8.05 -14.03 9.39
N GLY A 211 7.12 -14.76 8.77
CA GLY A 211 7.41 -16.02 8.11
C GLY A 211 6.94 -16.07 6.66
N GLY A 212 7.84 -16.40 5.73
CA GLY A 212 7.47 -16.84 4.37
C GLY A 212 7.40 -15.71 3.35
N PHE A 213 8.02 -14.57 3.65
CA PHE A 213 8.16 -13.45 2.73
C PHE A 213 9.38 -13.63 1.82
N ASN A 214 9.20 -13.37 0.53
CA ASN A 214 10.28 -13.48 -0.48
C ASN A 214 10.65 -12.12 -1.07
N ALA A 215 9.67 -11.38 -1.60
CA ALA A 215 9.85 -10.08 -2.24
C ALA A 215 9.09 -9.02 -1.44
N LEU A 216 9.81 -8.33 -0.55
CA LEU A 216 9.25 -7.26 0.28
C LEU A 216 9.24 -5.94 -0.50
N SER A 217 8.13 -5.21 -0.42
CA SER A 217 8.04 -3.79 -0.73
C SER A 217 8.91 -2.96 0.22
N GLU A 218 9.22 -1.71 -0.13
CA GLU A 218 10.04 -0.85 0.74
C GLU A 218 9.33 -0.53 2.06
N ALA A 219 8.01 -0.36 2.04
CA ALA A 219 7.22 -0.20 3.25
C ALA A 219 7.30 -1.44 4.15
N GLU A 220 7.22 -2.65 3.58
CA GLU A 220 7.42 -3.88 4.36
C GLU A 220 8.84 -4.00 4.91
N LYS A 221 9.87 -3.65 4.12
CA LYS A 221 11.27 -3.65 4.59
C LYS A 221 11.44 -2.69 5.76
N ALA A 222 10.93 -1.47 5.64
CA ALA A 222 11.00 -0.46 6.69
C ALA A 222 10.24 -0.91 7.94
N LEU A 223 9.03 -1.45 7.76
CA LEU A 223 8.23 -2.02 8.85
C LEU A 223 8.97 -3.15 9.56
N PHE A 224 9.55 -4.08 8.81
CA PHE A 224 10.24 -5.24 9.37
C PHE A 224 11.49 -4.77 10.11
N GLN A 225 12.26 -3.84 9.55
CA GLN A 225 13.43 -3.28 10.24
C GLN A 225 13.07 -2.55 11.54
N ALA A 226 11.96 -1.80 11.54
CA ALA A 226 11.53 -1.05 12.71
C ALA A 226 10.94 -1.96 13.81
N LEU A 227 10.28 -3.06 13.42
CA LEU A 227 9.60 -3.96 14.35
C LEU A 227 10.43 -5.19 14.77
N HIS A 228 11.54 -5.46 14.09
CA HIS A 228 12.43 -6.56 14.40
C HIS A 228 13.29 -6.23 15.62
N GLU A 229 12.97 -6.88 16.73
CA GLU A 229 13.90 -7.15 17.84
C GLU A 229 14.38 -8.59 17.73
#